data_AF-A0A4R2DD87-F1
#
_entry.id   AF-A0A4R2DD87-F1
#
_cell.length_a   1.000
_cell.length_b   1.000
_cell.length_c   1.000
_cell.angle_alpha   90.00
_cell.angle_beta   90.00
_cell.angle_gamma   90.00
#
_symmetry.space_group_name_H-M   'P 1'
#
loop_
_entity.id
_entity.type
_entity.pdbx_description
1 polymer ?
#
loop_
_entity_poly.entity_id
_entity_poly.type
_entity_poly.pdbx_seq_one_letter_code
_entity_poly.pdbx_strand_id
1 'polypeptide(L)'
;MDYIYYTCHSRHNGLPTLAVDLACRTSNPDIELIYESGVCGAHPEAMAEGIADSVVVSGAESVVSMASLFGYVLQGGNVDVGFLGAGQIDRYGSLNTSFIGDWTNPPCDFRGRVGPWRSCRTRARSSL
;
A
#
# COMPACT_ATOMS: atom_id res chain seq x y z
N MET A 1 13.36 16.40 3.52
CA MET A 1 13.07 15.14 4.21
C MET A 1 12.05 14.46 3.35
N ASP A 2 12.40 13.28 2.87
CA ASP A 2 11.61 12.59 1.86
C ASP A 2 10.76 11.53 2.57
N TYR A 3 9.44 11.74 2.58
CA TYR A 3 8.49 10.86 3.23
C TYR A 3 7.91 9.89 2.21
N ILE A 4 8.06 8.60 2.49
CA ILE A 4 7.44 7.53 1.69
C ILE A 4 6.22 7.00 2.44
N TYR A 5 5.05 7.20 1.83
CA TYR A 5 3.80 6.64 2.31
C TYR A 5 3.55 5.26 1.71
N TYR A 6 3.23 4.32 2.60
CA TYR A 6 2.93 2.96 2.26
C TYR A 6 1.52 2.58 2.72
N THR A 7 0.68 2.20 1.77
CA THR A 7 -0.67 1.69 2.01
C THR A 7 -0.80 0.25 1.56
N CYS A 8 -1.45 -0.55 2.40
CA CYS A 8 -1.49 -2.00 2.31
C CYS A 8 -2.92 -2.46 2.07
N HIS A 9 -3.16 -3.04 0.89
CA HIS A 9 -4.40 -3.76 0.62
C HIS A 9 -4.20 -5.22 0.20
N SER A 10 -3.03 -5.83 0.41
CA SER A 10 -2.78 -7.19 -0.11
C SER A 10 -1.72 -7.94 0.70
N ARG A 11 -1.87 -9.26 0.87
CA ARG A 11 -0.90 -10.16 1.52
C ARG A 11 0.46 -10.31 0.80
N HIS A 12 0.84 -9.37 -0.07
CA HIS A 12 2.04 -9.45 -0.91
C HIS A 12 2.79 -8.11 -0.86
N ASN A 13 3.21 -7.72 0.35
CA ASN A 13 3.84 -6.43 0.64
C ASN A 13 5.38 -6.44 0.42
N GLY A 14 5.97 -7.57 0.01
CA GLY A 14 7.42 -7.70 -0.03
C GLY A 14 8.12 -6.74 -1.01
N LEU A 15 7.53 -6.45 -2.18
CA LEU A 15 8.23 -5.68 -3.22
C LEU A 15 8.40 -4.19 -2.88
N PRO A 16 7.37 -3.44 -2.45
CA PRO A 16 7.54 -2.04 -2.07
C PRO A 16 8.43 -1.89 -0.83
N THR A 17 8.25 -2.74 0.18
CA THR A 17 9.08 -2.71 1.39
C THR A 17 10.55 -2.99 1.06
N LEU A 18 10.84 -3.97 0.19
CA LEU A 18 12.20 -4.22 -0.27
C LEU A 18 12.77 -3.06 -1.08
N ALA A 19 11.95 -2.42 -1.92
CA ALA A 19 12.40 -1.27 -2.72
C ALA A 19 12.79 -0.09 -1.83
N VAL A 20 12.01 0.18 -0.77
CA VAL A 20 12.34 1.26 0.18
C VAL A 20 13.55 0.89 1.03
N ASP A 21 13.63 -0.32 1.57
CA ASP A 21 14.82 -0.77 2.32
C ASP A 21 16.10 -0.69 1.47
N LEU A 22 16.00 -1.06 0.19
CA LEU A 22 17.12 -0.88 -0.75
C LEU A 22 17.47 0.60 -0.94
N ALA A 23 16.48 1.48 -1.12
CA ALA A 23 16.70 2.92 -1.28
C ALA A 23 17.34 3.54 -0.04
N CYS A 24 16.88 3.18 1.15
CA CYS A 24 17.46 3.59 2.44
C CYS A 24 18.94 3.21 2.54
N ARG A 25 19.31 2.00 2.10
CA ARG A 25 20.70 1.49 2.19
C ARG A 25 21.63 2.00 1.10
N THR A 26 21.10 2.61 0.03
CA THR A 26 21.91 2.94 -1.16
C THR A 26 21.90 4.42 -1.48
N SER A 27 20.73 4.99 -1.78
CA SER A 27 20.61 6.32 -2.38
C SER A 27 20.13 7.38 -1.41
N ASN A 28 19.32 7.03 -0.42
CA ASN A 28 18.65 8.02 0.42
C ASN A 28 18.41 7.48 1.85
N PRO A 29 19.41 7.61 2.74
CA PRO A 29 19.33 7.08 4.11
C PRO A 29 18.34 7.83 5.00
N ASP A 30 17.96 9.06 4.63
CA ASP A 30 17.06 9.92 5.40
C ASP A 30 15.58 9.75 5.00
N ILE A 31 15.23 8.63 4.34
CA ILE A 31 13.84 8.30 4.01
C ILE A 31 13.07 7.95 5.28
N GLU A 32 11.91 8.57 5.42
CA GLU A 32 10.97 8.29 6.50
C GLU A 32 9.79 7.45 6.00
N LEU A 33 9.57 6.30 6.62
CA LEU A 33 8.46 5.39 6.29
C LEU A 33 7.21 5.76 7.07
N ILE A 34 6.10 5.87 6.34
CA ILE A 34 4.76 6.06 6.91
C ILE A 34 3.88 4.88 6.49
N TYR A 35 3.25 4.23 7.45
CA TYR A 35 2.35 3.10 7.21
C TYR A 35 0.89 3.53 7.36
N GLU A 36 -0.01 2.91 6.57
CA GLU A 36 -1.46 3.09 6.67
C GLU A 36 -2.04 2.77 8.05
N SER A 37 -1.32 2.02 8.90
CA SER A 37 -1.69 1.82 10.30
C SER A 37 -1.57 3.08 11.16
N GLY A 38 -0.97 4.15 10.64
CA GLY A 38 -0.74 5.42 11.36
C GLY A 38 0.66 5.52 11.98
N VAL A 39 1.55 4.56 11.69
CA VAL A 39 2.94 4.62 12.16
C VAL A 39 3.73 5.55 11.24
N CYS A 40 4.42 6.53 11.83
CA CYS A 40 5.19 7.54 11.13
C CYS A 40 6.65 7.51 11.60
N GLY A 41 7.57 7.58 10.64
CA GLY A 41 9.01 7.61 10.87
C GLY A 41 9.53 6.28 11.41
N ALA A 42 9.14 5.18 10.77
CA ALA A 42 9.52 3.85 11.19
C ALA A 42 10.88 3.44 10.61
N HIS A 43 11.76 2.91 11.48
CA HIS A 43 13.05 2.33 11.09
C HIS A 43 13.11 0.84 11.46
N PRO A 44 12.40 -0.02 10.73
CA PRO A 44 12.32 -1.44 11.07
C PRO A 44 13.69 -2.12 10.95
N GLU A 45 14.13 -2.82 12.01
CA GLU A 45 15.41 -3.56 12.03
C GLU A 45 15.42 -4.81 11.14
N ALA A 46 14.24 -5.28 10.74
CA ALA A 46 14.04 -6.44 9.88
C ALA A 46 12.88 -6.19 8.90
N MET A 47 12.81 -6.98 7.83
CA MET A 47 11.72 -6.85 6.87
C MET A 47 10.38 -7.18 7.52
N ALA A 48 9.46 -6.22 7.54
CA ALA A 48 8.14 -6.41 8.11
C ALA A 48 7.31 -7.38 7.25
N GLU A 49 6.76 -8.43 7.87
CA GLU A 49 5.87 -9.40 7.20
C GLU A 49 4.49 -8.77 6.90
N GLY A 50 4.12 -7.71 7.63
CA GLY A 50 2.88 -6.97 7.40
C GLY A 50 2.82 -5.65 8.17
N ILE A 51 1.79 -4.85 7.87
CA ILE A 51 1.61 -3.49 8.45
C ILE A 51 1.26 -3.46 9.94
N ALA A 52 0.83 -4.60 10.48
CA ALA A 52 0.49 -4.77 11.89
C ALA A 52 1.61 -5.49 12.66
N ASP A 53 2.77 -5.70 12.03
CA ASP A 53 3.92 -6.29 12.69
C ASP A 53 4.49 -5.30 13.71
N SER A 54 4.80 -5.81 14.90
CA SER A 54 5.50 -5.08 15.95
C SER A 54 6.81 -4.44 15.46
N VAL A 55 7.48 -5.05 14.47
CA VAL A 55 8.72 -4.53 13.87
C VAL A 55 8.52 -3.17 13.20
N VAL A 56 7.31 -2.88 12.73
CA VAL A 56 6.97 -1.58 12.11
C VAL A 56 6.82 -0.48 13.17
N VAL A 57 6.30 -0.83 14.34
CA VAL A 57 6.07 0.13 15.44
C VAL A 57 7.34 0.36 16.26
N SER A 58 8.17 -0.67 16.37
CA SER A 58 9.42 -0.64 17.12
C SER A 58 10.42 0.27 16.42
N GLY A 59 10.76 1.40 17.04
CA GLY A 59 11.64 2.42 16.45
C GLY A 59 10.92 3.46 15.61
N ALA A 60 9.58 3.55 15.68
CA ALA A 60 8.84 4.63 15.05
C ALA A 60 8.89 5.93 15.88
N GLU A 61 9.08 7.06 15.22
CA GLU A 61 9.06 8.38 15.84
C GLU A 61 7.67 8.75 16.41
N SER A 62 6.60 8.33 15.74
CA SER A 62 5.24 8.54 16.25
C SER A 62 4.21 7.56 15.71
N VAL A 63 3.11 7.42 16.44
CA VAL A 63 1.89 6.73 15.97
C VAL A 63 0.74 7.72 16.04
N VAL A 64 0.13 8.01 14.90
CA VAL A 64 -0.92 9.01 14.75
C VAL A 64 -2.28 8.36 14.46
N SER A 65 -3.34 9.09 14.78
CA SER A 65 -4.70 8.66 14.44
C SER A 65 -4.94 8.65 12.93
N MET A 66 -5.93 7.90 12.44
CA MET A 66 -6.33 7.97 11.02
C MET A 66 -6.75 9.36 10.57
N ALA A 67 -7.44 10.13 11.42
CA ALA A 67 -7.80 11.49 11.08
C ALA A 67 -6.55 12.37 10.84
N SER A 68 -5.53 12.19 11.68
CA SER A 68 -4.24 12.89 11.55
C SER A 68 -3.44 12.42 10.34
N LEU A 69 -3.41 11.11 10.06
CA LEU A 69 -2.72 10.56 8.90
C LEU A 69 -3.32 11.11 7.60
N PHE A 70 -4.64 11.01 7.43
CA PHE A 70 -5.28 11.48 6.21
C PHE A 70 -5.30 13.02 6.10
N GLY A 71 -5.56 13.72 7.20
CA GLY A 71 -5.68 15.19 7.19
C GLY A 71 -4.33 15.89 7.16
N TYR A 72 -3.46 15.61 8.13
CA TYR A 72 -2.20 16.34 8.30
C TYR A 72 -1.07 15.78 7.44
N VAL A 73 -0.93 14.45 7.36
CA VAL A 73 0.19 13.85 6.62
C VAL A 73 -0.10 13.83 5.12
N LEU A 74 -1.19 13.19 4.70
CA LEU A 74 -1.51 12.99 3.29
C LEU A 74 -2.05 14.26 2.63
N GLN A 75 -3.14 14.83 3.15
CA GLN A 75 -3.72 16.06 2.56
C GLN A 75 -2.85 17.29 2.82
N GLY A 76 -2.02 17.28 3.87
CA GLY A 76 -1.03 18.33 4.12
C GLY A 76 0.19 18.31 3.18
N GLY A 77 0.31 17.28 2.32
CA GLY A 77 1.39 17.20 1.33
C GLY A 77 2.75 16.83 1.93
N ASN A 78 2.77 16.18 3.10
CA ASN A 78 3.99 15.73 3.77
C ASN A 78 4.45 14.35 3.28
N VAL A 79 4.11 13.97 2.06
CA VAL A 79 4.41 12.68 1.44
C VAL A 79 4.88 12.92 0.01
N ASP A 80 6.08 12.44 -0.31
CA ASP A 80 6.69 12.61 -1.62
C ASP A 80 6.36 11.45 -2.56
N VAL A 81 6.36 10.22 -2.03
CA VAL A 81 6.13 9.00 -2.81
C VAL A 81 5.14 8.08 -2.10
N GLY A 82 4.18 7.55 -2.84
CA GLY A 82 3.17 6.62 -2.34
C GLY A 82 3.17 5.30 -3.10
N PHE A 83 3.12 4.17 -2.39
CA PHE A 83 2.88 2.86 -3.01
C PHE A 83 1.45 2.39 -2.72
N LEU A 84 0.71 2.05 -3.79
CA LEU A 84 -0.67 1.58 -3.76
C LEU A 84 -0.79 0.26 -4.54
N GLY A 85 -1.45 -0.74 -3.96
CA GLY A 85 -1.81 -1.98 -4.64
C GLY A 85 -3.18 -1.91 -5.30
N ALA A 86 -3.33 -2.45 -6.51
CA ALA A 86 -4.61 -2.52 -7.21
C ALA A 86 -4.79 -3.83 -7.98
N GLY A 87 -6.05 -4.27 -8.11
CA GLY A 87 -6.42 -5.41 -8.94
C GLY A 87 -6.49 -5.06 -10.43
N GLN A 88 -6.87 -3.83 -10.76
CA GLN A 88 -6.80 -3.26 -12.10
C GLN A 88 -6.34 -1.80 -12.04
N ILE A 89 -5.66 -1.35 -13.09
CA ILE A 89 -5.26 0.03 -13.32
C ILE A 89 -5.59 0.40 -14.76
N ASP A 90 -6.09 1.62 -14.99
CA ASP A 90 -6.34 2.14 -16.33
C ASP A 90 -5.20 3.07 -16.81
N ARG A 91 -5.29 3.53 -18.07
CA ARG A 91 -4.32 4.46 -18.67
C ARG A 91 -4.28 5.85 -18.02
N TYR A 92 -5.25 6.18 -17.17
CA TYR A 92 -5.37 7.46 -16.48
C TYR A 92 -4.93 7.37 -15.02
N GLY A 93 -4.59 6.18 -14.52
CA GLY A 93 -4.16 5.94 -13.14
C GLY A 93 -5.31 5.63 -12.17
N SER A 94 -6.54 5.40 -12.65
CA SER A 94 -7.63 4.96 -11.78
C SER A 94 -7.38 3.54 -11.30
N LEU A 95 -7.52 3.31 -9.99
CA LEU A 95 -7.26 2.02 -9.36
C LEU A 95 -8.57 1.33 -8.99
N ASN A 96 -8.71 0.05 -9.34
CA ASN A 96 -9.79 -0.81 -8.85
C ASN A 96 -9.24 -1.85 -7.87
N THR A 97 -9.68 -1.78 -6.63
CA THR A 97 -9.35 -2.70 -5.52
C THR A 97 -10.56 -3.50 -5.03
N SER A 98 -11.72 -3.38 -5.68
CA SER A 98 -12.98 -3.93 -5.19
C SER A 98 -13.35 -5.25 -5.88
N PHE A 99 -13.89 -5.22 -7.09
CA PHE A 99 -14.31 -6.42 -7.81
C PHE A 99 -14.27 -6.21 -9.32
N ILE A 100 -14.35 -7.29 -10.08
CA ILE A 100 -14.55 -7.28 -11.53
C ILE A 100 -15.97 -7.78 -11.82
N GLY A 101 -16.74 -7.05 -12.62
CA GLY A 101 -18.08 -7.43 -13.07
C GLY A 101 -19.19 -6.65 -12.36
N ASP A 102 -20.39 -7.24 -12.30
CA ASP A 102 -21.56 -6.59 -11.67
C ASP A 102 -21.41 -6.48 -10.15
N TRP A 103 -21.92 -5.40 -9.57
CA TRP A 103 -21.81 -5.10 -8.14
C TRP A 103 -22.61 -6.09 -7.30
N THR A 104 -23.76 -6.57 -7.79
CA THR A 104 -24.68 -7.40 -6.99
C THR A 104 -24.28 -8.87 -6.92
N ASN A 105 -23.59 -9.36 -7.95
CA ASN A 105 -23.02 -10.71 -7.97
C ASN A 105 -21.67 -10.74 -8.71
N PRO A 106 -20.61 -10.20 -8.10
CA PRO A 106 -19.33 -10.08 -8.77
C PRO A 106 -18.68 -11.46 -8.93
N PRO A 107 -18.21 -11.83 -10.13
CA PRO A 107 -17.46 -13.07 -10.33
C PRO A 107 -16.06 -13.08 -9.65
N CYS A 108 -15.59 -11.92 -9.19
CA CYS A 108 -14.25 -11.70 -8.64
C CYS A 108 -14.27 -10.56 -7.63
N ASP A 109 -13.95 -10.79 -6.35
CA ASP A 109 -13.77 -9.74 -5.34
C ASP A 109 -12.33 -9.75 -4.82
N PHE A 110 -11.61 -8.67 -5.07
CA PHE A 110 -10.22 -8.47 -4.69
C PHE A 110 -10.02 -8.33 -3.17
N ARG A 111 -11.08 -8.03 -2.42
CA ARG A 111 -11.10 -8.01 -0.95
C ARG A 111 -11.27 -9.42 -0.37
N GLY A 112 -11.48 -10.43 -1.22
CA GLY A 112 -11.50 -11.85 -0.84
C GLY A 112 -12.87 -12.41 -0.46
N ARG A 113 -13.99 -11.75 -0.82
CA ARG A 113 -15.34 -12.25 -0.54
C ARG A 113 -15.84 -13.31 -1.52
N VAL A 114 -15.41 -13.27 -2.78
CA VAL A 114 -15.87 -14.19 -3.84
C VAL A 114 -14.76 -14.49 -4.86
N GLY A 115 -14.58 -15.78 -5.16
CA GLY A 115 -13.74 -16.30 -6.25
C GLY A 115 -12.21 -16.18 -6.05
N PRO A 116 -11.41 -17.19 -6.44
CA PRO A 116 -9.94 -17.07 -6.41
C PRO A 116 -9.46 -16.09 -7.49
N TRP A 117 -8.39 -15.31 -7.25
CA TRP A 117 -7.80 -14.38 -8.23
C TRP A 117 -7.56 -14.97 -9.64
N ARG A 118 -7.39 -16.30 -9.75
CA ARG A 118 -7.32 -17.02 -11.03
C ARG A 118 -8.58 -16.87 -11.89
N SER A 119 -9.78 -16.77 -11.32
CA SER A 119 -11.02 -16.51 -12.07
C SER A 119 -11.05 -15.12 -12.71
N CYS A 120 -10.20 -14.20 -12.25
CA CYS A 120 -10.13 -12.83 -12.74
C CYS A 120 -9.22 -12.67 -13.97
N ARG A 121 -8.39 -13.68 -14.28
CA ARG A 121 -7.46 -13.65 -15.42
C ARG A 121 -8.15 -13.84 -16.77
N THR A 122 -9.35 -14.43 -16.83
CA THR A 122 -9.96 -14.91 -18.09
C THR A 122 -10.84 -13.92 -18.85
N ARG A 123 -11.00 -12.65 -18.39
CA ARG A 123 -11.83 -11.64 -19.09
C ARG A 123 -11.13 -10.32 -19.42
N ALA A 124 -9.81 -10.26 -19.37
CA ALA A 124 -9.05 -9.10 -19.84
C ALA A 124 -8.67 -9.19 -21.33
N ARG A 125 -9.53 -9.77 -22.18
CA ARG A 125 -9.40 -9.67 -23.65
C ARG A 125 -10.63 -9.02 -24.24
N SER A 126 -10.38 -7.86 -24.85
CA SER A 126 -11.16 -7.17 -25.87
C SER A 126 -12.63 -6.85 -25.55
N SER A 127 -12.85 -5.63 -25.10
CA SER A 127 -13.93 -4.79 -25.64
C SER A 127 -13.37 -3.38 -25.76
N LEU A 128 -13.24 -2.97 -27.03
CA LEU A 128 -12.88 -1.67 -27.62
C LEU A 128 -12.71 -0.47 -26.68
#